data_AF-A0A969W0A0-F1
#
_entry.id   AF-A0A969W0A0-F1
#
_cell.length_a   1.000
_cell.length_b   1.000
_cell.length_c   1.000
_cell.angle_alpha   90.00
_cell.angle_beta   90.00
_cell.angle_gamma   90.00
#
_symmetry.space_group_name_H-M   'P 1'
#
loop_
_entity.id
_entity.type
_entity.pdbx_description
1 polymer ?
#
loop_
_entity_poly.entity_id
_entity_poly.type
_entity_poly.pdbx_seq_one_letter_code
_entity_poly.pdbx_strand_id
1 'polypeptide(L)'
;MISWPFAAIWSIGIALLVWSGFEVDLYKLQVLNIPLPHPYPWQGILIMSAVLSLETLVFYIVIRPRSYSHSWLRALSAFLIAIALLFFFGIALMHAPPFMIGHWLWLAGVMIALVILLIASIVQTLKARVR
;
A
#
# COMPACT_ATOMS: atom_id res chain seq x y z
N MET A 1 17.46 -0.61 -15.15
CA MET A 1 17.38 -0.08 -13.77
C MET A 1 16.15 0.81 -13.66
N ILE A 2 15.01 0.30 -13.17
CA ILE A 2 13.84 1.14 -12.85
C ILE A 2 13.28 0.65 -11.51
N SER A 3 13.88 1.10 -10.40
CA SER A 3 13.39 0.89 -9.03
C SER A 3 12.70 2.14 -8.46
N TRP A 4 12.81 3.28 -9.15
CA TRP A 4 12.23 4.54 -8.72
C TRP A 4 10.71 4.48 -8.47
N PRO A 5 9.88 3.69 -9.18
CA PRO A 5 8.45 3.63 -8.88
C PRO A 5 8.18 3.05 -7.48
N PHE A 6 8.96 2.04 -7.06
CA PHE A 6 8.84 1.47 -5.71
C PHE A 6 9.32 2.44 -4.64
N ALA A 7 10.41 3.17 -4.90
CA ALA A 7 10.87 4.21 -4.00
C ALA A 7 9.85 5.34 -3.86
N ALA A 8 9.19 5.75 -4.95
CA ALA A 8 8.13 6.75 -4.94
C ALA A 8 6.90 6.26 -4.16
N ILE A 9 6.41 5.05 -4.46
CA ILE A 9 5.28 4.43 -3.74
C ILE A 9 5.58 4.34 -2.25
N TRP A 10 6.78 3.88 -1.87
CA TRP A 10 7.20 3.82 -0.47
C TRP A 10 7.22 5.20 0.18
N SER A 11 7.84 6.19 -0.46
CA SER A 11 7.97 7.55 0.07
C SER A 11 6.60 8.22 0.27
N ILE A 12 5.68 8.04 -0.69
CA ILE A 12 4.30 8.51 -0.58
C ILE A 12 3.60 7.84 0.60
N GLY A 13 3.80 6.53 0.78
CA GLY A 13 3.24 5.78 1.89
C GLY A 13 3.73 6.27 3.25
N ILE A 14 5.04 6.46 3.41
CA ILE A 14 5.62 7.01 4.64
C ILE A 14 5.11 8.42 4.90
N ALA A 15 5.07 9.29 3.89
CA ALA A 15 4.56 10.64 4.04
C ALA A 15 3.08 10.64 4.49
N LEU A 16 2.24 9.79 3.89
CA LEU A 16 0.83 9.67 4.24
C LEU A 16 0.63 9.13 5.66
N LEU A 17 1.41 8.13 6.08
CA LEU A 17 1.41 7.63 7.46
C LEU A 17 1.80 8.73 8.45
N VAL A 18 2.91 9.43 8.20
CA VAL A 18 3.40 10.48 9.11
C VAL A 18 2.39 11.61 9.21
N TRP A 19 1.84 12.04 8.07
CA TRP A 19 0.83 13.10 7.98
C TRP A 19 -0.44 12.74 8.76
N SER A 20 -0.98 11.54 8.54
CA SER A 20 -2.21 11.08 9.22
C SER A 20 -2.03 10.92 10.74
N GLY A 21 -0.81 10.77 11.25
CA GLY A 21 -0.56 10.79 12.70
C GLY A 21 -0.88 12.13 13.39
N PHE A 22 -1.03 13.23 12.63
CA PHE A 22 -1.44 14.55 13.14
C PHE A 22 -2.96 14.75 13.13
N GLU A 23 -3.72 13.83 12.54
CA GLU A 23 -5.17 13.91 12.51
C GLU A 23 -5.79 13.49 13.85
N VAL A 24 -6.96 14.07 14.16
CA VAL A 24 -7.68 13.73 15.38
C VAL A 24 -8.24 12.32 15.26
N ASP A 25 -7.91 11.47 16.24
CA ASP A 25 -8.46 10.14 16.35
C ASP A 25 -9.90 10.22 16.89
N LEU A 26 -10.85 10.19 15.96
CA LEU A 26 -12.29 10.25 16.27
C LEU A 26 -12.74 9.08 17.13
N TYR A 27 -12.12 7.91 17.01
CA TYR A 27 -12.46 6.76 17.83
C TYR A 27 -12.08 7.01 19.30
N LYS A 28 -10.87 7.51 19.54
CA LYS A 28 -10.45 7.93 20.89
C LYS A 28 -11.33 9.03 21.46
N LEU A 29 -11.69 10.01 20.62
CA LEU A 29 -12.46 11.17 21.08
C LEU A 29 -13.94 10.82 21.36
N GLN A 30 -14.61 10.14 20.43
CA GLN A 30 -16.06 9.95 20.45
C GLN A 30 -16.49 8.64 21.11
N VAL A 31 -15.66 7.59 21.02
CA VAL A 31 -16.01 6.25 21.57
C VAL A 31 -15.34 6.02 22.92
N LEU A 32 -14.04 6.30 23.01
CA LEU A 32 -13.28 6.10 24.25
C LEU A 32 -13.36 7.30 25.21
N ASN A 33 -13.96 8.42 24.78
CA ASN A 33 -14.10 9.66 25.55
C ASN A 33 -12.76 10.19 26.10
N ILE A 34 -11.67 9.99 25.36
CA ILE A 34 -10.35 10.50 25.72
C ILE A 34 -10.26 11.96 25.26
N PRO A 35 -10.13 12.94 26.18
CA PRO A 35 -10.10 14.34 25.80
C PRO A 35 -8.81 14.70 25.06
N LEU A 36 -8.86 15.79 24.31
CA LEU A 36 -7.68 16.40 23.69
C LEU A 36 -6.79 17.08 24.74
N PRO A 37 -5.47 17.25 24.49
CA PRO A 37 -4.75 16.83 23.29
C PRO A 37 -4.34 15.34 23.31
N HIS A 38 -4.40 14.68 22.15
CA HIS A 38 -3.86 13.33 22.00
C HIS A 38 -2.37 13.41 21.64
N PRO A 39 -1.49 12.59 22.27
CA PRO A 39 -0.09 12.53 21.86
C PRO A 39 0.04 11.88 20.48
N TYR A 40 1.07 12.30 19.72
CA TYR A 40 1.38 11.71 18.42
C TYR A 40 1.65 10.19 18.56
N PRO A 41 1.04 9.32 17.73
CA PRO A 41 1.06 7.87 17.93
C PRO A 41 2.34 7.21 17.40
N TRP A 42 3.51 7.60 17.94
CA TRP A 42 4.83 7.16 17.47
C TRP A 42 4.94 5.64 17.29
N GLN A 43 4.48 4.87 18.26
CA GLN A 43 4.56 3.40 18.20
C GLN A 43 3.76 2.84 17.01
N GLY A 44 2.54 3.33 16.80
CA GLY A 44 1.69 2.91 15.68
C GLY A 44 2.30 3.30 14.33
N ILE A 45 2.83 4.51 14.23
CA ILE A 45 3.50 5.00 13.02
C ILE A 45 4.73 4.17 12.69
N LEU A 46 5.58 3.85 13.66
CA LEU A 46 6.77 3.03 13.45
C LEU A 46 6.43 1.60 13.02
N ILE A 47 5.45 0.97 13.68
CA ILE A 47 4.98 -0.37 13.31
C ILE A 47 4.44 -0.37 11.89
N MET A 48 3.56 0.56 11.55
CA MET A 48 2.97 0.61 10.22
C MET A 48 3.98 1.03 9.14
N SER A 49 4.98 1.83 9.48
CA SER A 49 6.09 2.13 8.57
C SER A 49 6.91 0.87 8.25
N ALA A 50 7.13 0.01 9.23
CA ALA A 50 7.80 -1.29 9.02
C ALA A 50 6.94 -2.22 8.16
N VAL A 51 5.63 -2.32 8.45
CA VAL A 51 4.67 -3.10 7.64
C VAL A 51 4.66 -2.61 6.19
N LEU A 52 4.49 -1.31 5.96
CA LEU A 52 4.48 -0.70 4.63
C LEU A 52 5.79 -0.96 3.87
N SER A 53 6.92 -0.91 4.58
CA SER A 53 8.23 -1.22 4.00
C SER A 53 8.33 -2.69 3.58
N LEU A 54 7.82 -3.62 4.39
CA LEU A 54 7.76 -5.04 4.07
C LEU A 54 6.83 -5.32 2.89
N GLU A 55 5.65 -4.71 2.84
CA GLU A 55 4.71 -4.84 1.72
C GLU A 55 5.33 -4.35 0.42
N THR A 56 5.96 -3.17 0.46
CA THR A 56 6.67 -2.62 -0.70
C THR A 56 7.80 -3.53 -1.16
N LEU A 57 8.55 -4.11 -0.22
CA LEU A 57 9.60 -5.08 -0.51
C LEU A 57 9.03 -6.36 -1.15
N VAL A 58 7.91 -6.88 -0.64
CA VAL A 58 7.23 -8.04 -1.23
C VAL A 58 6.81 -7.74 -2.66
N PHE A 59 6.16 -6.60 -2.92
CA PHE A 59 5.80 -6.22 -4.29
C PHE A 59 7.02 -6.08 -5.20
N TYR A 60 8.11 -5.50 -4.69
CA TYR A 60 9.38 -5.36 -5.43
C TYR A 60 9.96 -6.74 -5.80
N ILE A 61 9.97 -7.69 -4.87
CA ILE A 61 10.49 -9.04 -5.09
C ILE A 61 9.64 -9.80 -6.10
N VAL A 62 8.30 -9.74 -5.95
CA VAL A 62 7.36 -10.46 -6.83
C VAL A 62 7.41 -9.92 -8.27
N ILE A 63 7.41 -8.60 -8.43
CA ILE A 63 7.50 -7.98 -9.76
C ILE A 63 8.91 -8.18 -10.35
N ARG A 64 9.94 -8.10 -9.51
CA ARG A 64 11.36 -8.21 -9.88
C ARG A 64 11.71 -7.29 -11.05
N PRO A 65 11.63 -5.95 -10.87
CA PRO A 65 11.68 -4.95 -11.95
C PRO A 65 12.94 -5.04 -12.83
N ARG A 66 14.07 -5.52 -12.30
CA ARG A 66 15.31 -5.71 -13.07
C ARG A 66 15.20 -6.72 -14.21
N SER A 67 14.30 -7.70 -14.08
CA SER A 67 14.09 -8.78 -15.05
C SER A 67 12.66 -8.79 -15.58
N TYR A 68 11.94 -7.67 -15.44
CA TYR A 68 10.54 -7.62 -15.77
C TYR A 68 10.36 -7.41 -17.28
N SER A 69 9.89 -8.44 -17.96
CA SER A 69 9.62 -8.45 -19.40
C SER A 69 8.11 -8.51 -19.67
N HIS A 70 7.32 -7.67 -18.96
CA HIS A 70 5.86 -7.63 -19.08
C HIS A 70 5.16 -8.97 -18.83
N SER A 71 5.71 -9.76 -17.89
CA SER A 71 5.09 -11.00 -17.45
C SER A 71 3.78 -10.71 -16.74
N TRP A 72 2.66 -11.06 -17.38
CA TRP A 72 1.32 -10.90 -16.81
C TRP A 72 1.14 -11.73 -15.52
N LEU A 73 1.80 -12.89 -15.41
CA LEU A 73 1.76 -13.73 -14.22
C LEU A 73 2.32 -13.02 -13.00
N ARG A 74 3.47 -12.34 -13.12
CA ARG A 74 4.06 -11.58 -12.00
C ARG A 74 3.18 -10.41 -11.57
N ALA A 75 2.58 -9.70 -12.54
CA ALA A 75 1.64 -8.63 -12.23
C ALA A 75 0.38 -9.16 -11.53
N LEU A 76 -0.15 -10.31 -11.98
CA LEU A 76 -1.30 -10.96 -11.36
C LEU A 76 -0.99 -11.41 -9.94
N SER A 77 0.17 -12.03 -9.70
CA SER A 77 0.59 -12.43 -8.35
C SER A 77 0.69 -11.23 -7.40
N ALA A 78 1.32 -10.14 -7.84
CA ALA A 78 1.41 -8.92 -7.04
C ALA A 78 0.02 -8.33 -6.74
N PHE A 79 -0.88 -8.33 -7.74
CA PHE A 79 -2.26 -7.87 -7.59
C PHE A 79 -3.05 -8.72 -6.60
N LEU A 80 -2.96 -10.05 -6.67
CA LEU A 80 -3.65 -10.95 -5.73
C LEU A 80 -3.14 -10.77 -4.28
N ILE A 81 -1.82 -10.56 -4.10
CA ILE A 81 -1.25 -10.23 -2.80
C ILE A 81 -1.83 -8.90 -2.29
N ALA A 82 -1.87 -7.87 -3.13
CA ALA A 82 -2.43 -6.57 -2.75
C ALA A 82 -3.93 -6.68 -2.38
N ILE A 83 -4.72 -7.50 -3.09
CA ILE A 83 -6.11 -7.80 -2.73
C ILE A 83 -6.17 -8.40 -1.32
N ALA A 84 -5.41 -9.46 -1.06
CA ALA A 84 -5.43 -10.13 0.24
C ALA A 84 -5.09 -9.17 1.38
N LEU A 85 -4.06 -8.33 1.20
CA LEU A 85 -3.67 -7.30 2.16
C LEU A 85 -4.77 -6.24 2.34
N LEU A 86 -5.39 -5.77 1.25
CA LEU A 86 -6.44 -4.73 1.33
C LEU A 86 -7.64 -5.22 2.14
N PHE A 87 -8.05 -6.48 1.96
CA PHE A 87 -9.11 -7.07 2.76
C PHE A 87 -8.68 -7.30 4.21
N PHE A 88 -7.47 -7.83 4.42
CA PHE A 88 -6.93 -8.07 5.75
C PHE A 88 -6.82 -6.79 6.60
N PHE A 89 -6.40 -5.68 6.02
CA PHE A 89 -6.37 -4.38 6.72
C PHE A 89 -7.74 -3.70 6.73
N GLY A 90 -8.58 -3.95 5.72
CA GLY A 90 -9.94 -3.41 5.62
C GLY A 90 -10.84 -3.83 6.78
N ILE A 91 -10.71 -5.07 7.27
CA ILE A 91 -11.48 -5.55 8.43
C ILE A 91 -11.14 -4.79 9.73
N ALA A 92 -9.95 -4.18 9.82
CA ALA A 92 -9.52 -3.43 11.00
C ALA A 92 -10.00 -1.97 10.99
N LEU A 93 -10.59 -1.48 9.89
CA LEU A 93 -10.92 -0.05 9.72
C LEU A 93 -12.00 0.47 10.68
N MET A 94 -12.88 -0.39 11.18
CA MET A 94 -14.00 0.04 12.04
C MET A 94 -13.56 0.69 13.35
N HIS A 95 -12.36 0.37 13.84
CA HIS A 95 -11.80 0.90 15.08
C HIS A 95 -10.39 1.48 14.84
N ALA A 96 -10.10 1.83 13.58
CA ALA A 96 -8.76 2.17 13.16
C ALA A 96 -8.40 3.61 13.52
N PRO A 97 -7.19 3.85 14.07
CA PRO A 97 -6.65 5.20 14.16
C PRO A 97 -6.38 5.78 12.76
N PRO A 98 -6.27 7.11 12.61
CA PRO A 98 -6.14 7.75 11.30
C PRO A 98 -4.99 7.22 10.43
N PHE A 99 -3.85 6.87 11.03
CA PHE A 99 -2.72 6.31 10.27
C PHE A 99 -2.99 4.94 9.65
N MET A 100 -3.88 4.14 10.23
CA MET A 100 -4.32 2.88 9.63
C MET A 100 -5.21 3.14 8.41
N ILE A 101 -6.04 4.19 8.45
CA ILE A 101 -6.83 4.63 7.29
C ILE A 101 -5.89 5.13 6.18
N GLY A 102 -4.87 5.92 6.53
CA GLY A 102 -3.83 6.37 5.61
C GLY A 102 -3.11 5.20 4.92
N HIS A 103 -2.65 4.21 5.68
CA HIS A 103 -2.08 2.97 5.14
C HIS A 103 -3.02 2.26 4.17
N TRP A 104 -4.30 2.12 4.54
CA TRP A 104 -5.29 1.46 3.71
C TRP A 104 -5.53 2.20 2.39
N LEU A 105 -5.61 3.54 2.41
CA LEU A 105 -5.72 4.37 1.21
C LEU A 105 -4.48 4.24 0.31
N TRP A 106 -3.29 4.21 0.90
CA TRP A 106 -2.06 3.94 0.16
C TRP A 106 -2.13 2.57 -0.54
N LEU A 107 -2.56 1.52 0.17
CA LEU A 107 -2.68 0.17 -0.37
C LEU A 107 -3.71 0.09 -1.50
N ALA A 108 -4.83 0.80 -1.39
CA ALA A 108 -5.80 0.97 -2.47
C ALA A 108 -5.17 1.65 -3.70
N GLY A 109 -4.34 2.69 -3.48
CA GLY A 109 -3.58 3.33 -4.56
C GLY A 109 -2.58 2.38 -5.23
N VAL A 110 -1.84 1.58 -4.46
CA VAL A 110 -0.96 0.53 -4.99
C VAL A 110 -1.76 -0.49 -5.82
N MET A 111 -2.95 -0.86 -5.37
CA MET A 111 -3.83 -1.77 -6.10
C MET A 111 -4.21 -1.23 -7.48
N ILE A 112 -4.56 0.06 -7.58
CA ILE A 112 -4.85 0.71 -8.87
C ILE A 112 -3.61 0.65 -9.78
N ALA A 113 -2.42 0.97 -9.26
CA ALA A 113 -1.18 0.89 -10.03
C ALA A 113 -0.88 -0.54 -10.53
N LEU A 114 -1.16 -1.56 -9.71
CA LEU A 114 -1.00 -2.96 -10.07
C LEU A 114 -2.01 -3.43 -11.13
N VAL A 115 -3.26 -2.94 -11.08
CA VAL A 115 -4.26 -3.19 -12.14
C VAL A 115 -3.78 -2.63 -13.47
N ILE A 116 -3.29 -1.39 -13.47
CA ILE A 116 -2.73 -0.76 -14.68
C ILE A 116 -1.55 -1.58 -15.22
N LEU A 117 -0.63 -1.99 -14.34
CA LEU A 117 0.51 -2.83 -14.72
C LEU A 117 0.08 -4.18 -15.30
N LEU A 118 -0.93 -4.83 -14.70
CA LEU A 118 -1.48 -6.09 -15.16
C LEU A 118 -2.08 -5.96 -16.56
N ILE A 119 -2.95 -4.97 -16.76
CA ILE A 119 -3.57 -4.69 -18.07
C ILE A 119 -2.48 -4.42 -19.12
N ALA A 120 -1.51 -3.55 -18.82
CA ALA A 120 -0.41 -3.24 -19.73
C ALA A 120 0.39 -4.49 -20.11
N SER A 121 0.59 -5.41 -19.16
CA SER A 121 1.34 -6.65 -19.37
C SER A 121 0.58 -7.68 -20.21
N ILE A 122 -0.73 -7.78 -20.00
CA ILE A 122 -1.61 -8.60 -20.84
C ILE A 122 -1.59 -8.07 -22.28
N VAL A 123 -1.79 -6.77 -22.48
CA VAL A 123 -1.79 -6.15 -23.82
C VAL A 123 -0.47 -6.40 -24.54
N GLN A 124 0.67 -6.27 -23.86
CA GLN A 124 1.97 -6.53 -24.46
C GLN A 124 2.19 -8.00 -24.79
N THR A 125 1.75 -8.91 -23.92
CA THR A 125 1.80 -10.35 -24.20
C THR A 125 0.95 -10.71 -25.43
N LEU A 126 -0.23 -10.11 -25.57
CA LEU A 126 -1.10 -10.31 -26.74
C LEU A 126 -0.46 -9.77 -28.02
N LYS A 127 0.11 -8.56 -28.00
CA LYS A 127 0.82 -7.97 -29.14
C LYS A 127 2.01 -8.83 -29.60
N ALA A 128 2.72 -9.45 -28.66
CA ALA A 128 3.85 -10.32 -28.96
C ALA A 128 3.43 -11.67 -29.58
N ARG A 129 2.19 -12.12 -29.38
CA ARG A 129 1.65 -13.37 -29.97
C ARG A 129 1.08 -13.20 -31.38
N VAL A 130 0.72 -11.97 -31.75
CA VAL A 130 0.13 -11.64 -33.06
C VAL A 130 1.20 -11.30 -34.11
N ARG A 131 2.44 -11.02 -33.68
CA ARG A 131 3.61 -10.86 -34.54
C ARG A 131 4.31 -12.19 -34.72
#